data_AF-A0A8S0G0K2-F1
#
_entry.id   AF-A0A8S0G0K2-F1
#
_cell.length_a   1.000
_cell.length_b   1.000
_cell.length_c   1.000
_cell.angle_alpha   90.00
_cell.angle_beta   90.00
_cell.angle_gamma   90.00
#
_symmetry.space_group_name_H-M   'P 1'
#
loop_
_entity.id
_entity.type
_entity.pdbx_description
1 polymer ?
#
loop_
_entity_poly.entity_id
_entity_poly.type
_entity_poly.pdbx_seq_one_letter_code
_entity_poly.pdbx_strand_id
1 'polypeptide(L)' 'MSTRNGQLGNSTAIVGEDGEVYITGVQESMTFTVQWGKEINQQCTGVVTVPEKYTTGIYKATMDCR' A
#
# COMPACT_ATOMS: atom_id res chain seq x y z
N MET A 1 -7.52 -9.96 -2.43
CA MET A 1 -7.47 -8.52 -2.08
C MET A 1 -6.29 -7.92 -2.83
N SER A 2 -6.48 -6.84 -3.60
CA SER A 2 -5.44 -6.25 -4.44
C SER A 2 -5.20 -4.81 -4.05
N THR A 3 -3.93 -4.40 -3.99
CA THR A 3 -3.53 -3.00 -3.79
C THR A 3 -3.25 -2.33 -5.13
N ARG A 4 -3.69 -1.08 -5.29
CA ARG A 4 -3.37 -0.17 -6.39
C ARG A 4 -2.76 1.10 -5.81
N ASN A 5 -1.61 1.51 -6.35
CA ASN A 5 -0.94 2.76 -5.97
C ASN A 5 -1.45 3.91 -6.85
N GLY A 6 -1.78 5.05 -6.23
CA GLY A 6 -2.08 6.29 -6.92
C GLY A 6 -0.81 7.10 -7.16
N GLN A 7 -0.29 7.06 -8.40
CA GLN A 7 0.74 7.96 -8.95
C GLN A 7 2.21 7.52 -8.84
N LEU A 8 2.53 6.35 -9.41
CA LEU A 8 3.64 6.10 -10.37
C LEU A 8 3.74 4.58 -10.63
N GLY A 9 3.28 4.14 -11.81
CA GLY A 9 3.33 2.73 -12.24
C GLY A 9 2.27 1.85 -11.56
N ASN A 10 1.51 1.10 -12.36
CA ASN A 10 0.49 0.16 -11.89
C ASN A 10 1.11 -1.07 -11.17
N SER A 11 1.89 -0.86 -10.11
CA SER A 11 2.33 -1.96 -9.24
C SER A 11 1.11 -2.44 -8.48
N THR A 12 0.61 -3.62 -8.88
CA THR A 12 -0.47 -4.31 -8.20
C THR A 12 0.12 -5.48 -7.43
N ALA A 13 -0.25 -5.58 -6.15
CA ALA A 13 0.15 -6.67 -5.30
C ALA A 13 -1.08 -7.29 -4.63
N ILE A 14 -0.95 -8.55 -4.25
CA ILE A 14 -1.99 -9.31 -3.57
C ILE A 14 -1.70 -9.24 -2.08
N VAL A 15 -2.70 -8.90 -1.29
CA VAL A 15 -2.61 -8.89 0.18
C VAL A 15 -2.75 -10.33 0.69
N GLY A 16 -1.82 -10.75 1.53
CA GLY A 16 -1.82 -12.06 2.18
C GLY A 16 -2.88 -12.19 3.28
N GLU A 17 -2.96 -13.36 3.91
CA GLU A 17 -3.95 -13.68 4.95
C GLU A 17 -3.87 -12.76 6.17
N ASP A 18 -2.66 -12.26 6.50
CA ASP A 18 -2.43 -11.34 7.62
C ASP A 18 -2.63 -9.85 7.27
N GLY A 19 -3.15 -9.54 6.07
CA GLY A 19 -3.30 -8.14 5.64
C GLY A 19 -1.99 -7.49 5.17
N GLU A 20 -0.94 -8.28 4.95
CA GLU A 20 0.39 -7.80 4.59
C GLU A 20 0.64 -7.82 3.07
N VAL A 21 1.45 -6.86 2.60
CA VAL A 21 1.84 -6.73 1.20
C VAL A 21 3.28 -6.24 1.10
N TYR A 22 4.03 -6.82 0.15
CA TYR A 22 5.40 -6.41 -0.15
C TYR A 22 5.42 -5.62 -1.46
N ILE A 23 6.04 -4.44 -1.42
CA ILE A 23 6.04 -3.46 -2.51
C ILE A 23 7.42 -2.82 -2.58
N THR A 24 7.91 -2.65 -3.81
CA THR A 24 9.20 -2.03 -4.12
C THR A 24 8.99 -0.75 -4.95
N GLY A 25 9.97 0.15 -4.97
CA GLY A 25 9.87 1.41 -5.73
C GLY A 25 8.96 2.45 -5.07
N VAL A 26 8.88 2.40 -3.74
CA VAL A 26 8.08 3.30 -2.90
C VAL A 26 8.75 4.68 -2.75
N GLN A 27 7.98 5.76 -2.95
CA GLN A 27 8.39 7.14 -2.68
C GLN A 27 8.15 7.52 -1.21
N GLU A 28 8.64 8.69 -0.77
CA GLU A 28 8.50 9.15 0.62
C GLU A 28 7.06 9.21 1.13
N SER A 29 6.09 9.57 0.28
CA SER A 29 4.68 9.57 0.65
C SER A 29 3.84 9.10 -0.53
N MET A 30 3.02 8.07 -0.32
CA MET A 30 2.13 7.56 -1.36
C MET A 30 0.77 7.16 -0.80
N THR A 31 -0.22 7.23 -1.69
CA THR A 31 -1.58 6.78 -1.43
C THR A 31 -1.76 5.35 -1.92
N PHE A 32 -2.21 4.48 -1.03
CA PHE A 32 -2.55 3.10 -1.32
C PHE A 32 -4.06 2.93 -1.35
N THR A 33 -4.57 2.33 -2.42
CA THR A 33 -5.95 1.87 -2.50
C THR A 33 -5.97 0.35 -2.42
N VAL A 34 -6.62 -0.20 -1.40
CA VAL A 34 -6.87 -1.64 -1.28
C VAL A 34 -8.27 -1.91 -1.79
N GLN A 35 -8.44 -2.88 -2.69
CA GLN A 35 -9.72 -3.24 -3.26
C GLN A 35 -9.93 -4.76 -3.19
N TRP A 36 -11.07 -5.19 -2.64
CA TRP A 36 -11.47 -6.59 -2.57
C TRP A 36 -12.83 -6.87 -3.23
N GLY A 37 -13.49 -5.83 -3.75
CA GLY A 37 -14.71 -5.95 -4.53
C GLY A 37 -14.99 -4.67 -5.33
N LYS A 38 -16.18 -4.56 -5.91
CA LYS A 38 -16.53 -3.44 -6.80
C LYS A 38 -17.32 -2.34 -6.12
N GLU A 39 -17.90 -2.61 -4.96
CA GLU A 39 -18.69 -1.64 -4.21
C GLU A 39 -17.80 -0.63 -3.48
N ILE A 40 -18.35 0.54 -3.18
CA ILE A 40 -17.62 1.62 -2.51
C ILE A 40 -17.10 1.23 -1.12
N ASN A 41 -17.80 0.33 -0.42
CA ASN A 41 -17.39 -0.21 0.87
C ASN A 41 -16.48 -1.45 0.75
N GLN A 42 -16.10 -1.85 -0.48
CA GLN A 42 -15.20 -2.95 -0.76
C GLN A 42 -13.82 -2.46 -1.23
N GLN A 43 -13.50 -1.24 -0.84
CA GLN A 43 -12.20 -0.61 -1.02
C GLN A 43 -11.86 0.23 0.21
N CYS A 44 -10.57 0.47 0.40
CA CYS A 44 -10.03 1.38 1.40
C CYS A 44 -8.93 2.20 0.76
N THR A 45 -8.76 3.45 1.20
CA THR A 45 -7.61 4.26 0.85
C THR A 45 -6.86 4.70 2.10
N GLY A 46 -5.54 4.62 2.07
CA GLY A 46 -4.65 5.06 3.14
C GLY A 46 -3.40 5.72 2.58
N VAL A 47 -2.67 6.45 3.42
CA VAL A 47 -1.39 7.07 3.06
C VAL A 47 -0.30 6.41 3.88
N VAL A 48 0.80 6.03 3.22
CA VAL A 48 2.01 5.55 3.89
C VAL A 48 3.12 6.54 3.62
N THR A 49 3.78 6.96 4.70
CA THR A 49 4.98 7.78 4.65
C THR A 49 6.20 6.93 5.00
N VAL A 50 7.13 6.82 4.06
CA VAL A 50 8.42 6.16 4.24
C VAL A 50 9.46 7.24 4.52
N PRO A 51 10.22 7.15 5.63
CA PRO A 51 11.25 8.13 5.92
C PRO A 51 12.36 8.10 4.86
N GLU A 52 12.90 9.27 4.49
CA GLU A 52 14.04 9.42 3.55
C GLU A 52 15.25 8.55 3.92
N LYS A 53 15.44 8.31 5.22
CA LYS A 53 16.53 7.52 5.77
C LYS A 53 15.98 6.29 6.47
N TYR A 54 16.19 5.14 5.85
CA TYR A 54 16.06 3.83 6.50
C TYR A 54 17.36 3.06 6.30
N THR A 55 17.73 2.27 7.30
CA THR A 55 19.08 1.71 7.49
C THR A 55 19.43 0.54 6.55
N THR A 56 18.79 0.44 5.38
CA THR A 56 18.73 -0.72 4.46
C THR A 56 17.82 -1.86 4.93
N GLY A 57 17.22 -2.59 3.99
CA GLY A 57 16.28 -3.69 4.25
C GLY A 57 14.81 -3.37 3.93
N ILE A 58 13.90 -4.20 4.45
CA ILE A 58 12.45 -4.03 4.27
C ILE A 58 11.94 -3.09 5.35
N TYR A 59 11.39 -1.94 4.94
CA TYR A 59 10.67 -1.04 5.84
C TYR A 59 9.24 -1.56 6.05
N LYS A 60 8.86 -1.80 7.31
CA LYS A 60 7.50 -2.19 7.69
C LYS A 60 6.72 -0.95 8.14
N ALA A 61 5.58 -0.72 7.51
CA ALA A 61 4.64 0.33 7.89
C ALA A 61 3.23 -0.27 7.99
N THR A 62 2.45 0.30 8.91
CA THR A 62 1.01 0.02 9.02
C THR A 62 0.27 1.25 8.51
N MET A 63 -0.76 1.03 7.71
CA MET A 63 -1.69 2.08 7.32
C MET A 63 -3.05 1.80 7.94
N ASP A 64 -3.69 2.87 8.41
CA ASP A 64 -5.08 2.82 8.81
C ASP A 64 -5.97 3.15 7.62
N CYS A 65 -7.03 2.35 7.44
CA CYS A 65 -8.03 2.57 6.43
C CYS A 65 -9.03 3.65 6.88
N ARG A 66 -9.31 4.59 5.98
CA ARG A 66 -10.46 5.50 6.09
C ARG A 66 -11.58 5.11 5.15
#